data_AF-A0A523Z819-F1
#
_entry.id   AF-A0A523Z819-F1
#
_cell.length_a   1.000
_cell.length_b   1.000
_cell.length_c   1.000
_cell.angle_alpha   90.00
_cell.angle_beta   90.00
_cell.angle_gamma   90.00
#
_symmetry.space_group_name_H-M   'P 1'
#
loop_
_entity.id
_entity.type
_entity.pdbx_description
1 polymer ?
#
loop_
_entity_poly.entity_id
_entity_poly.type
_entity_poly.pdbx_seq_one_letter_code
_entity_poly.pdbx_strand_id
1 'polypeptide(L)'
;MIKLSAEYEMEKKCGFGKKKRITTDKEIKKIFQEGKVYSGAYLKIYFLDGDDQKFSIRLQSHIKGGYRRNRFRRRLREIIRDASSVLRSGLYIIWGRKQALDIDYQRLKEDFEKLARGGDLWRN
;
A
#
# COMPACT_ATOMS: atom_id res chain seq x y z
N MET A 1 -8.00 -19.79 -25.53
CA MET A 1 -7.32 -19.80 -24.22
C MET A 1 -5.94 -19.11 -24.26
N ILE A 2 -5.77 -18.05 -25.07
CA ILE A 2 -4.48 -17.31 -25.23
C ILE A 2 -4.68 -15.78 -25.13
N LYS A 3 -5.91 -15.26 -25.28
CA LYS A 3 -6.19 -13.82 -25.23
C LYS A 3 -6.10 -13.20 -23.82
N LEU A 4 -6.37 -13.98 -22.76
CA LEU A 4 -6.34 -13.47 -21.37
C LEU A 4 -4.93 -13.12 -20.86
N SER A 5 -3.88 -13.78 -21.36
CA SER A 5 -2.50 -13.54 -20.86
C SER A 5 -1.90 -12.25 -21.43
N ALA A 6 -2.20 -11.91 -22.68
CA ALA A 6 -1.73 -10.68 -23.30
C ALA A 6 -2.41 -9.44 -22.71
N GLU A 7 -3.72 -9.50 -22.45
CA GLU A 7 -4.46 -8.44 -21.77
C GLU A 7 -3.96 -8.23 -20.33
N TYR A 8 -3.66 -9.32 -19.61
CA TYR A 8 -3.07 -9.29 -18.26
C TYR A 8 -1.67 -8.67 -18.23
N GLU A 9 -0.81 -8.96 -19.22
CA GLU A 9 0.52 -8.37 -19.32
C GLU A 9 0.48 -6.91 -19.82
N MET A 10 -0.47 -6.54 -20.69
CA MET A 10 -0.65 -5.18 -21.20
C MET A 10 -1.21 -4.20 -20.15
N GLU A 11 -1.90 -4.70 -19.12
CA GLU A 11 -2.43 -3.86 -18.03
C GLU A 11 -1.39 -3.51 -16.95
N LYS A 12 -0.18 -4.08 -17.02
CA LYS A 12 0.98 -3.65 -16.20
C LYS A 12 1.49 -2.28 -16.65
N LYS A 13 0.71 -1.23 -16.41
CA LYS A 13 1.26 0.12 -16.38
C LYS A 13 2.35 0.15 -15.31
N CYS A 14 3.60 0.42 -15.72
CA CYS A 14 4.78 0.52 -14.84
C CYS A 14 4.70 1.64 -13.77
N GLY A 15 3.56 2.33 -13.67
CA GLY A 15 3.28 3.37 -12.69
C GLY A 15 1.96 3.10 -11.95
N PHE A 16 1.98 3.27 -10.64
CA PHE A 16 0.80 3.16 -9.78
C PHE A 16 -0.30 4.14 -10.26
N GLY A 17 -1.38 3.63 -10.85
CA GLY A 17 -2.35 4.46 -11.60
C GLY A 17 -2.95 5.60 -10.77
N LYS A 18 -3.20 6.76 -11.39
CA LYS A 18 -3.77 7.94 -10.69
C LYS A 18 -5.08 7.61 -9.96
N LYS A 19 -5.96 6.82 -10.59
CA LYS A 19 -7.25 6.38 -10.01
C LYS A 19 -7.11 5.51 -8.77
N LYS A 20 -5.99 4.79 -8.63
CA LYS A 20 -5.68 3.93 -7.46
C LYS A 20 -5.07 4.71 -6.30
N ARG A 21 -4.89 6.05 -6.42
CA ARG A 21 -4.23 6.88 -5.39
C ARG A 21 -5.26 7.67 -4.60
N ILE A 22 -5.07 7.72 -3.30
CA ILE A 22 -5.74 8.69 -2.42
C ILE A 22 -4.86 9.93 -2.34
N THR A 23 -5.37 11.04 -2.86
CA THR A 23 -4.64 12.31 -2.92
C THR A 23 -5.26 13.42 -2.08
N THR A 24 -6.54 13.29 -1.70
CA THR A 24 -7.24 14.35 -0.98
C THR A 24 -7.08 14.20 0.53
N ASP A 25 -6.90 15.32 1.23
CA ASP A 25 -6.80 15.30 2.69
C ASP A 25 -8.13 14.92 3.36
N LYS A 26 -9.28 15.17 2.69
CA LYS A 26 -10.60 14.74 3.17
C LYS A 26 -10.69 13.22 3.27
N GLU A 27 -10.31 12.49 2.22
CA GLU A 27 -10.30 11.02 2.23
C GLU A 27 -9.34 10.49 3.30
N ILE A 28 -8.18 11.12 3.46
CA ILE A 28 -7.16 10.70 4.43
C ILE A 28 -7.65 10.89 5.87
N LYS A 29 -8.26 12.04 6.17
CA LYS A 29 -8.86 12.29 7.49
C LYS A 29 -9.96 11.27 7.79
N LYS A 30 -10.83 10.98 6.81
CA LYS A 30 -11.88 9.96 6.93
C LYS A 30 -11.31 8.61 7.35
N ILE A 31 -10.26 8.14 6.66
CA ILE A 31 -9.64 6.84 6.97
C ILE A 31 -9.00 6.84 8.37
N PHE A 32 -8.41 7.95 8.81
CA PHE A 32 -7.86 8.03 10.17
C PHE A 32 -8.93 8.05 11.27
N GLN A 33 -10.13 8.57 10.98
CA GLN A 33 -11.22 8.68 11.94
C GLN A 33 -12.06 7.39 12.02
N GLU A 34 -12.36 6.78 10.88
CA GLU A 34 -13.32 5.68 10.76
C GLU A 34 -12.65 4.32 10.48
N GLY A 35 -11.39 4.32 10.05
CA GLY A 35 -10.69 3.12 9.61
C GLY A 35 -10.09 2.29 10.75
N LYS A 36 -9.92 0.99 10.49
CA LYS A 36 -9.17 0.07 11.35
C LYS A 36 -7.67 0.26 11.16
N VAL A 37 -6.89 -0.02 12.20
CA VAL A 37 -5.44 0.15 12.18
C VAL A 37 -4.74 -1.16 12.52
N TYR A 38 -3.83 -1.58 11.65
CA TYR A 38 -2.97 -2.74 11.82
C TYR A 38 -1.54 -2.27 11.95
N SER A 39 -0.86 -2.64 13.05
CA SER A 39 0.49 -2.16 13.36
C SER A 39 1.51 -3.28 13.28
N GLY A 40 2.49 -3.13 12.38
CA GLY A 40 3.62 -4.03 12.22
C GLY A 40 4.90 -3.46 12.80
N ALA A 41 6.02 -4.11 12.50
CA ALA A 41 7.34 -3.70 12.96
C ALA A 41 7.77 -2.39 12.29
N TYR A 42 7.54 -2.28 10.98
CA TYR A 42 8.02 -1.18 10.13
C TYR A 42 6.87 -0.36 9.54
N LEU A 43 5.71 -0.99 9.34
CA LEU A 43 4.54 -0.39 8.73
C LEU A 43 3.37 -0.29 9.70
N LYS A 44 2.45 0.63 9.40
CA LYS A 44 1.06 0.56 9.83
C LYS A 44 0.17 0.58 8.59
N ILE A 45 -0.92 -0.17 8.62
CA ILE A 45 -1.96 -0.13 7.60
C ILE A 45 -3.21 0.44 8.26
N TYR A 46 -3.68 1.58 7.76
CA TYR A 46 -5.03 2.05 8.05
C TYR A 46 -5.94 1.61 6.93
N PHE A 47 -7.09 1.04 7.26
CA PHE A 47 -8.01 0.47 6.30
C PHE A 47 -9.44 0.90 6.60
N LEU A 48 -10.13 1.40 5.58
CA LEU A 48 -11.55 1.67 5.61
C LEU A 48 -12.20 0.86 4.48
N ASP A 49 -13.15 0.01 4.83
CA ASP A 49 -13.86 -0.85 3.88
C ASP A 49 -14.68 -0.01 2.89
N GLY A 50 -14.86 -0.52 1.67
CA GLY A 50 -15.61 0.15 0.61
C GLY A 50 -15.39 -0.47 -0.77
N ASP A 51 -16.10 0.01 -1.78
CA ASP A 51 -16.12 -0.60 -3.13
C ASP A 51 -14.86 -0.29 -3.97
N ASP A 52 -14.32 0.91 -3.77
CA ASP A 52 -13.09 1.38 -4.40
C ASP A 52 -11.85 0.70 -3.81
N GLN A 53 -10.81 0.47 -4.62
CA GLN A 53 -9.49 0.09 -4.11
C GLN A 53 -8.45 1.20 -4.35
N LYS A 54 -8.17 2.00 -3.32
CA LYS A 54 -7.25 3.15 -3.40
C LYS A 54 -6.24 3.14 -2.25
N PHE A 55 -5.06 3.67 -2.52
CA PHE A 55 -3.95 3.66 -1.58
C PHE A 55 -3.28 5.03 -1.43
N SER A 56 -2.87 5.36 -0.21
CA SER A 56 -1.94 6.43 0.12
C SER A 56 -0.69 5.84 0.76
N ILE A 57 0.50 6.25 0.32
CA ILE A 57 1.75 5.89 0.99
C ILE A 57 2.26 7.12 1.72
N ARG A 58 2.32 7.02 3.05
CA ARG A 58 2.77 8.06 3.96
C ARG A 58 3.98 7.56 4.74
N LEU A 59 4.78 8.49 5.23
CA LEU A 59 5.93 8.24 6.09
C LEU A 59 5.76 9.08 7.34
N GLN A 60 6.29 8.61 8.45
CA GLN A 60 6.41 9.40 9.67
C GLN A 60 7.09 10.75 9.37
N SER A 61 6.64 11.80 10.05
CA SER A 61 7.23 13.14 9.92
C SER A 61 8.72 13.15 10.31
N HIS A 62 9.42 14.22 9.93
CA HIS A 62 10.84 14.47 10.29
C HIS A 62 11.87 13.50 9.66
N ILE A 63 11.54 12.85 8.55
CA ILE A 63 12.49 12.05 7.77
C ILE A 63 13.20 12.93 6.73
N LYS A 64 14.52 13.11 6.90
CA LYS A 64 15.43 13.77 5.93
C LYS A 64 15.84 12.81 4.80
N GLY A 65 16.25 13.36 3.66
CA GLY A 65 16.76 12.59 2.51
C GLY A 65 15.69 12.19 1.49
N GLY A 66 15.53 13.00 0.44
CA GLY A 66 14.52 12.79 -0.61
C GLY A 66 14.62 11.42 -1.30
N TYR A 67 15.84 10.97 -1.61
CA TYR A 67 16.06 9.69 -2.29
C TYR A 67 15.60 8.48 -1.45
N ARG A 68 15.82 8.50 -0.13
CA ARG A 68 15.39 7.42 0.80
C ARG A 68 13.87 7.31 0.82
N ARG A 69 13.17 8.45 0.94
CA ARG A 69 11.70 8.51 0.88
C ARG A 69 11.17 8.01 -0.47
N ASN A 70 11.82 8.40 -1.56
CA ASN A 70 11.42 7.98 -2.91
C ASN A 70 11.66 6.48 -3.14
N ARG A 71 12.78 5.94 -2.66
CA ARG A 71 13.08 4.50 -2.67
C ARG A 71 12.02 3.73 -1.89
N PHE A 72 11.70 4.16 -0.68
CA PHE A 72 10.63 3.57 0.15
C PHE A 72 9.28 3.56 -0.58
N ARG A 73 8.84 4.72 -1.11
CA ARG A 73 7.56 4.80 -1.83
C ARG A 73 7.55 3.94 -3.09
N ARG A 74 8.68 3.80 -3.80
CA ARG A 74 8.80 2.90 -4.97
C ARG A 74 8.61 1.45 -4.56
N ARG A 75 9.32 1.01 -3.52
CA ARG A 75 9.22 -0.36 -3.00
C ARG A 75 7.81 -0.72 -2.54
N LEU A 76 7.16 0.17 -1.78
CA LEU A 76 5.79 -0.07 -1.35
C LEU A 76 4.80 -0.08 -2.51
N ARG A 77 4.97 0.78 -3.52
CA ARG A 77 4.12 0.71 -4.72
C ARG A 77 4.23 -0.64 -5.41
N GLU A 78 5.42 -1.22 -5.43
CA GLU A 78 5.64 -2.53 -6.02
C GLU A 78 4.95 -3.63 -5.21
N ILE A 79 5.16 -3.66 -3.89
CA ILE A 79 4.49 -4.60 -2.99
C ILE A 79 2.97 -4.50 -3.12
N ILE A 80 2.43 -3.28 -3.13
CA ILE A 80 0.98 -3.05 -3.29
C ILE A 80 0.50 -3.48 -4.68
N ARG A 81 1.29 -3.25 -5.74
CA ARG A 81 0.94 -3.64 -7.11
C ARG A 81 0.74 -5.15 -7.18
N ASP A 82 1.69 -5.91 -6.64
CA ASP A 82 1.65 -7.37 -6.61
C ASP A 82 0.51 -7.90 -5.72
N ALA A 83 0.25 -7.25 -4.58
CA ALA A 83 -0.82 -7.66 -3.66
C ALA A 83 -2.22 -7.17 -4.07
N SER A 84 -2.36 -6.19 -4.97
CA SER A 84 -3.63 -5.49 -5.20
C SER A 84 -4.78 -6.41 -5.66
N SER A 85 -4.50 -7.43 -6.47
CA SER A 85 -5.51 -8.39 -6.96
C SER A 85 -6.12 -9.22 -5.83
N VAL A 86 -5.35 -9.48 -4.79
CA VAL A 86 -5.71 -10.36 -3.67
C VAL A 86 -6.08 -9.58 -2.41
N LEU A 87 -5.98 -8.25 -2.41
CA LEU A 87 -6.47 -7.42 -1.31
C LEU A 87 -7.96 -7.15 -1.46
N ARG A 88 -8.64 -6.97 -0.33
CA ARG A 88 -10.03 -6.50 -0.29
C ARG A 88 -10.16 -5.12 -0.94
N SER A 89 -11.36 -4.81 -1.42
CA SER A 89 -11.69 -3.43 -1.78
C SER A 89 -11.72 -2.58 -0.52
N GLY A 90 -11.32 -1.32 -0.65
CA GLY A 90 -11.30 -0.33 0.40
C GLY A 90 -10.21 0.73 0.20
N LEU A 91 -10.15 1.63 1.18
CA LEU A 91 -9.20 2.72 1.21
C LEU A 91 -8.07 2.41 2.19
N TYR A 92 -6.84 2.47 1.69
CA TYR A 92 -5.65 2.08 2.42
C TYR A 92 -4.72 3.27 2.64
N ILE A 93 -4.24 3.47 3.88
CA ILE A 93 -3.06 4.29 4.14
C ILE A 93 -1.95 3.38 4.66
N ILE A 94 -0.89 3.26 3.87
CA ILE A 94 0.34 2.55 4.26
C ILE A 94 1.29 3.56 4.86
N TRP A 95 1.52 3.46 6.16
CA TRP A 95 2.32 4.40 6.94
C TRP A 95 3.64 3.77 7.36
N GLY A 96 4.75 4.23 6.79
CA GLY A 96 6.08 3.77 7.19
C GLY A 96 6.63 4.47 8.42
N ARG A 97 7.14 3.68 9.37
CA ARG A 97 7.96 4.16 10.50
C ARG A 97 9.35 4.54 10.01
N LYS A 98 10.11 5.29 10.83
CA LYS A 98 11.49 5.70 10.50
C LYS A 98 12.39 4.52 10.09
N GLN A 99 12.28 3.38 10.77
CA GLN A 99 13.05 2.16 10.50
C GLN A 99 12.79 1.57 9.11
N ALA A 100 11.61 1.81 8.53
CA ALA A 100 11.22 1.24 7.24
C ALA A 100 12.04 1.77 6.04
N LEU A 101 12.81 2.85 6.23
CA LEU A 101 13.66 3.43 5.18
C LEU A 101 14.93 2.61 4.91
N ASP A 102 15.43 1.93 5.94
CA ASP A 102 16.75 1.32 5.96
C ASP A 102 16.73 -0.20 5.80
N ILE A 103 15.55 -0.80 5.93
CA ILE A 103 15.37 -2.23 5.71
C ILE A 103 15.42 -2.58 4.22
N ASP A 104 15.71 -3.85 3.93
CA ASP A 104 15.62 -4.40 2.59
C ASP A 104 14.16 -4.50 2.11
N TYR A 105 14.00 -4.83 0.83
CA TYR A 105 12.68 -4.96 0.22
C TYR A 105 11.89 -6.15 0.79
N GLN A 106 12.57 -7.25 1.09
CA GLN A 106 11.95 -8.50 1.49
C GLN A 106 11.30 -8.38 2.88
N ARG A 107 12.01 -7.80 3.85
CA ARG A 107 11.47 -7.50 5.18
C ARG A 107 10.29 -6.53 5.13
N LEU A 108 10.35 -5.55 4.22
CA LEU A 108 9.25 -4.60 4.03
C LEU A 108 8.01 -5.30 3.45
N LYS A 109 8.21 -6.23 2.53
CA LYS A 109 7.15 -7.07 1.95
C LYS A 109 6.55 -8.00 3.00
N GLU A 110 7.37 -8.70 3.76
CA GLU A 110 6.92 -9.59 4.83
C GLU A 110 6.10 -8.87 5.90
N ASP A 111 6.53 -7.68 6.34
CA ASP A 111 5.77 -6.90 7.31
C ASP A 111 4.42 -6.43 6.72
N PHE A 112 4.39 -6.04 5.45
CA PHE A 112 3.13 -5.71 4.76
C PHE A 112 2.18 -6.91 4.68
N GLU A 113 2.68 -8.05 4.23
CA GLU A 113 1.88 -9.28 4.08
C GLU A 113 1.37 -9.77 5.44
N LYS A 114 2.23 -9.79 6.46
CA LYS A 114 1.82 -10.16 7.82
C LYS A 114 0.65 -9.30 8.31
N LEU A 115 0.70 -7.99 8.06
CA LEU A 115 -0.40 -7.08 8.42
C LEU A 115 -1.66 -7.33 7.59
N ALA A 116 -1.51 -7.59 6.29
CA ALA A 116 -2.64 -7.88 5.42
C ALA A 116 -3.37 -9.19 5.82
N ARG A 117 -2.64 -10.27 6.15
CA ARG A 117 -3.26 -11.54 6.61
C ARG A 117 -3.87 -11.37 7.99
N GLY A 118 -3.09 -10.81 8.91
CA GLY A 118 -3.53 -10.63 10.30
C GLY A 118 -4.72 -9.69 10.44
N GLY A 119 -4.91 -8.78 9.48
CA GLY A 119 -6.04 -7.86 9.44
C GLY A 119 -7.22 -8.32 8.59
N ASP A 120 -7.23 -9.56 8.11
CA ASP A 120 -8.26 -10.09 7.19
C ASP A 120 -8.49 -9.17 5.97
N LEU A 121 -7.40 -8.60 5.46
CA LEU A 121 -7.39 -7.71 4.29
C LEU A 121 -7.15 -8.48 2.99
N TRP A 122 -6.80 -9.76 3.10
CA TRP A 122 -6.60 -10.67 1.99
C TRP A 122 -7.96 -11.29 1.60
N ARG A 123 -8.26 -11.29 0.30
CA ARG A 123 -9.38 -12.05 -0.28
C ARG A 123 -8.98 -13.52 -0.29
N ASN A 124 -9.80 -14.36 0.33
CA ASN A 124 -9.75 -15.82 0.16
C ASN A 124 -10.17 -16.19 -1.26
#